data_AF-A0A956QBM9-F1
#
_entry.id   AF-A0A956QBM9-F1
#
_cell.length_a   1.000
_cell.length_b   1.000
_cell.length_c   1.000
_cell.angle_alpha   90.00
_cell.angle_beta   90.00
_cell.angle_gamma   90.00
#
_symmetry.space_group_name_H-M   'P 1'
#
loop_
_entity.id
_entity.type
_entity.pdbx_description
1 polymer ?
#
loop_
_entity_poly.entity_id
_entity_poly.type
_entity_poly.pdbx_seq_one_letter_code
_entity_poly.pdbx_strand_id
1 'polypeptide(L)'
;NHRSLGRNLRWWGGLPDPIVDWLPEQFCAISIRHTWMLRLVDPGAAFAARPFPKWVSLEADLLVSDSVLEENSGPFRLTIQDGAARLEPGGSGQHPIGIGPLAALYSGYLNPRRLGLGEALWCATLPAMAESF
;
A
#
# COMPACT_ATOMS: atom_id res chain seq x y z
N ASN A 1 -18.91 -19.45 29.78
CA ASN A 1 -19.81 -19.62 28.62
C ASN A 1 -20.65 -18.35 28.51
N HIS A 2 -20.37 -17.49 27.53
CA HIS A 2 -21.04 -16.17 27.36
C HIS A 2 -22.17 -16.20 26.32
N ARG A 3 -22.38 -17.34 25.64
CA ARG A 3 -23.39 -17.51 24.58
C ARG A 3 -24.83 -17.31 25.08
N SER A 4 -25.10 -17.59 26.36
CA SER A 4 -26.42 -17.37 26.97
C SER A 4 -26.71 -15.91 27.31
N LEU A 5 -25.70 -15.03 27.33
CA LEU A 5 -25.83 -13.62 27.73
C LEU A 5 -25.96 -12.68 26.53
N GLY A 6 -25.61 -13.12 25.31
CA GLY A 6 -25.65 -12.29 24.11
C GLY A 6 -25.85 -13.11 22.85
N ARG A 7 -26.64 -12.56 21.91
CA ARG A 7 -26.94 -13.21 20.61
C ARG A 7 -25.96 -12.81 19.51
N ASN A 8 -25.39 -11.61 19.58
CA ASN A 8 -24.55 -11.03 18.54
C ASN A 8 -23.20 -10.60 19.12
N LEU A 9 -22.12 -10.91 18.40
CA LEU A 9 -20.78 -10.40 18.64
C LEU A 9 -20.45 -9.37 17.56
N ARG A 10 -19.90 -8.23 17.95
CA ARG A 10 -19.33 -7.23 17.03
C ARG A 10 -17.89 -6.94 17.45
N TRP A 11 -17.00 -6.87 16.47
CA TRP A 11 -15.61 -6.51 16.68
C TRP A 11 -15.12 -5.61 15.54
N TRP A 12 -13.97 -4.99 15.77
CA TRP A 12 -13.27 -4.21 14.75
C TRP A 12 -12.10 -5.03 14.23
N GLY A 13 -12.00 -5.16 12.91
CA GLY A 13 -11.00 -5.99 12.24
C GLY A 13 -10.54 -5.38 10.92
N GLY A 14 -9.40 -5.86 10.42
CA GLY A 14 -8.91 -5.54 9.08
C GLY A 14 -9.73 -6.24 7.99
N LEU A 15 -9.56 -5.84 6.73
CA LEU A 15 -10.17 -6.55 5.60
C LEU A 15 -9.05 -7.08 4.67
N PRO A 16 -8.95 -8.41 4.44
CA PRO A 16 -9.74 -9.49 5.05
C PRO A 16 -9.35 -9.77 6.52
N ASP A 17 -10.31 -10.21 7.35
CA ASP A 17 -10.07 -10.59 8.76
C ASP A 17 -9.95 -12.12 8.88
N PRO A 18 -8.81 -12.67 9.33
CA PRO A 18 -8.61 -14.12 9.44
C PRO A 18 -9.55 -14.81 10.44
N ILE A 19 -10.16 -14.09 11.40
CA ILE A 19 -11.08 -14.71 12.35
C ILE A 19 -12.34 -15.25 11.65
N VAL A 20 -12.73 -14.65 10.52
CA VAL A 20 -13.89 -15.07 9.74
C VAL A 20 -13.65 -16.42 9.08
N ASP A 21 -12.41 -16.71 8.69
CA ASP A 21 -12.01 -17.98 8.07
C ASP A 21 -12.01 -19.14 9.09
N TRP A 22 -11.93 -18.85 10.38
CA TRP A 22 -11.97 -19.84 11.45
C TRP A 22 -13.37 -20.07 12.02
N LEU A 23 -14.38 -19.33 11.57
CA LEU A 23 -15.75 -19.57 12.01
C LEU A 23 -16.27 -20.87 11.38
N PRO A 24 -17.00 -21.71 12.15
CA PRO A 24 -17.59 -22.94 11.62
C PRO A 24 -18.53 -22.69 10.43
N GLU A 25 -19.17 -21.52 10.41
CA GLU A 25 -20.08 -21.06 9.36
C GLU A 25 -19.82 -19.57 9.08
N GLN A 26 -19.77 -19.18 7.80
CA GLN A 26 -19.50 -17.80 7.37
C GLN A 26 -20.74 -16.90 7.47
N PHE A 27 -21.30 -16.77 8.68
CA PHE A 27 -22.45 -15.89 8.96
C PHE A 27 -22.07 -14.47 9.39
N CYS A 28 -20.81 -14.08 9.23
CA CYS A 28 -20.36 -12.73 9.55
C CYS A 28 -20.75 -11.74 8.45
N ALA A 29 -21.28 -10.58 8.86
CA ALA A 29 -21.57 -9.46 7.97
C ALA A 29 -20.78 -8.22 8.39
N ILE A 30 -20.27 -7.47 7.40
CA ILE A 30 -19.65 -6.16 7.64
C ILE A 30 -20.76 -5.19 8.05
N SER A 31 -20.76 -4.77 9.31
CA SER A 31 -21.75 -3.81 9.82
C SER A 31 -21.39 -2.36 9.49
N ILE A 32 -20.10 -2.03 9.48
CA ILE A 32 -19.58 -0.70 9.16
C ILE A 32 -18.23 -0.86 8.45
N ARG A 33 -17.98 -0.05 7.43
CA ARG A 33 -16.67 0.10 6.79
C ARG A 33 -16.23 1.56 6.86
N HIS A 34 -15.11 1.80 7.53
CA HIS A 34 -14.47 3.12 7.58
C HIS A 34 -13.12 3.06 6.88
N THR A 35 -12.99 3.78 5.77
CA THR A 35 -11.71 4.00 5.08
C THR A 35 -11.15 5.35 5.53
N TRP A 36 -10.01 5.31 6.20
CA TRP A 36 -9.25 6.51 6.56
C TRP A 36 -8.40 6.95 5.38
N MET A 37 -8.17 8.26 5.27
CA MET A 37 -7.29 8.83 4.25
C MET A 37 -5.89 9.05 4.82
N LEU A 38 -4.87 8.86 3.99
CA LEU A 38 -3.47 9.12 4.31
C LEU A 38 -2.92 10.17 3.35
N ARG A 39 -2.07 11.06 3.86
CA ARG A 39 -1.31 12.01 3.06
C ARG A 39 0.17 11.88 3.39
N LEU A 40 1.01 11.90 2.36
CA LEU A 40 2.45 12.05 2.50
C LEU A 40 2.77 13.54 2.62
N VAL A 41 3.34 13.94 3.75
CA VAL A 41 3.79 15.32 3.99
C VAL A 41 5.20 15.50 3.46
N ASP A 42 6.09 14.57 3.82
CA ASP A 42 7.43 14.41 3.28
C ASP A 42 7.53 12.98 2.71
N PRO A 43 7.38 12.81 1.38
CA PRO A 43 7.47 11.51 0.72
C PRO A 43 8.84 10.85 0.95
N GLY A 44 9.93 11.61 0.89
CA GLY A 44 11.29 11.09 1.08
C GLY A 44 11.46 10.46 2.46
N ALA A 45 11.13 11.21 3.51
CA ALA A 45 11.20 10.75 4.89
C ALA A 45 10.22 9.59 5.17
N ALA A 46 9.01 9.64 4.60
CA ALA A 46 8.02 8.59 4.79
C ALA A 46 8.49 7.24 4.20
N PHE A 47 9.02 7.24 2.97
CA PHE A 47 9.56 6.02 2.36
C PHE A 47 10.80 5.52 3.12
N ALA A 48 11.68 6.41 3.57
CA ALA A 48 12.86 6.04 4.37
C ALA A 48 12.51 5.42 5.73
N ALA A 49 11.44 5.87 6.37
CA ALA A 49 10.99 5.36 7.67
C ALA A 49 10.21 4.04 7.60
N ARG A 50 9.68 3.69 6.41
CA ARG A 50 8.83 2.51 6.24
C ARG A 50 9.67 1.25 5.98
N PRO A 51 9.46 0.16 6.73
CA PRO A 51 10.05 -1.13 6.40
C PRO A 51 9.37 -1.76 5.17
N PHE A 52 10.17 -2.44 4.35
CA PHE A 52 9.71 -3.19 3.18
C PHE A 52 10.07 -4.68 3.33
N PRO A 53 9.35 -5.59 2.66
CA PRO A 53 9.74 -7.00 2.64
C PRO A 53 11.11 -7.16 1.98
N LYS A 54 12.01 -7.93 2.60
CA LYS A 54 13.41 -8.08 2.16
C LYS A 54 13.58 -8.69 0.76
N TRP A 55 12.58 -9.44 0.30
CA TRP A 55 12.57 -10.07 -1.03
C TRP A 55 12.09 -9.13 -2.15
N VAL A 56 11.69 -7.89 -1.82
CA VAL A 56 11.32 -6.90 -2.84
C VAL A 56 12.56 -6.13 -3.26
N SER A 57 12.87 -6.17 -4.56
CA SER A 57 13.87 -5.32 -5.20
C SER A 57 13.24 -4.58 -6.37
N LEU A 58 13.33 -3.26 -6.34
CA LEU A 58 12.66 -2.40 -7.32
C LEU A 58 13.39 -1.06 -7.46
N GLU A 59 13.49 -0.58 -8.69
CA GLU A 59 13.84 0.79 -9.02
C GLU A 59 12.80 1.35 -10.00
N ALA A 60 12.30 2.55 -9.73
CA ALA A 60 11.36 3.23 -10.62
C ALA A 60 11.51 4.75 -10.58
N ASP A 61 11.46 5.36 -11.77
CA ASP A 61 11.46 6.81 -11.94
C ASP A 61 10.02 7.33 -12.00
N LEU A 62 9.63 8.12 -11.01
CA LEU A 62 8.30 8.69 -10.82
C LEU A 62 8.30 10.19 -11.15
N LEU A 63 7.22 10.70 -11.73
CA LEU A 63 6.95 12.14 -11.82
C LEU A 63 5.80 12.48 -10.88
N VAL A 64 6.16 12.99 -9.70
CA VAL A 64 5.20 13.27 -8.62
C VAL A 64 4.57 14.64 -8.83
N SER A 65 3.25 14.72 -8.66
CA SER A 65 2.51 15.99 -8.61
C SER A 65 1.78 16.17 -7.27
N ASP A 66 2.04 17.31 -6.63
CA ASP A 66 1.40 17.76 -5.40
C ASP A 66 1.10 19.25 -5.51
N SER A 67 -0.17 19.60 -5.68
CA SER A 67 -0.61 20.99 -5.83
C SER A 67 -0.69 21.77 -4.51
N VAL A 68 -0.46 21.11 -3.37
CA VAL A 68 -0.55 21.73 -2.04
C VAL A 68 0.84 21.95 -1.46
N LEU A 69 1.75 20.98 -1.63
CA LEU A 69 3.14 21.07 -1.21
C LEU A 69 4.02 20.93 -2.45
N GLU A 70 4.35 22.05 -3.10
CA GLU A 70 5.10 22.06 -4.35
C GLU A 70 6.48 21.40 -4.23
N GLU A 71 7.08 21.41 -3.04
CA GLU A 71 8.34 20.74 -2.71
C GLU A 71 8.30 19.22 -2.93
N ASN A 72 7.10 18.62 -2.88
CA ASN A 72 6.89 17.19 -3.15
C ASN A 72 6.73 16.89 -4.65
N SER A 73 6.69 17.92 -5.50
CA SER A 73 6.49 17.77 -6.94
C SER A 73 7.83 17.66 -7.67
N GLY A 74 7.84 16.89 -8.76
CA GLY A 74 9.01 16.73 -9.62
C GLY A 74 9.38 15.28 -9.87
N PRO A 75 10.50 15.05 -10.57
CA PRO A 75 11.01 13.71 -10.80
C PRO A 75 11.65 13.16 -9.51
N PHE A 76 11.30 11.91 -9.17
CA PHE A 76 11.91 11.16 -8.07
C PHE A 76 12.29 9.75 -8.52
N ARG A 77 13.39 9.24 -7.99
CA ARG A 77 13.77 7.83 -8.09
C ARG A 77 13.38 7.11 -6.80
N LEU A 78 12.49 6.13 -6.94
CA LEU A 78 12.16 5.19 -5.87
C LEU A 78 13.06 3.95 -6.01
N THR A 79 13.84 3.66 -4.97
CA THR A 79 14.61 2.43 -4.85
C THR A 79 14.15 1.67 -3.62
N ILE A 80 13.83 0.39 -3.77
CA ILE A 80 13.51 -0.54 -2.67
C ILE A 80 14.47 -1.71 -2.78
N GLN A 81 15.24 -1.96 -1.72
CA GLN A 81 16.18 -3.07 -1.66
C GLN A 81 16.47 -3.44 -0.21
N ASP A 82 16.69 -4.73 0.08
CA ASP A 82 17.11 -5.24 1.39
C ASP A 82 16.20 -4.80 2.56
N GLY A 83 14.93 -4.57 2.26
CA GLY A 83 13.89 -4.17 3.21
C GLY A 83 13.85 -2.69 3.56
N ALA A 84 14.60 -1.84 2.85
CA ALA A 84 14.56 -0.39 2.96
C ALA A 84 14.11 0.24 1.64
N ALA A 85 13.53 1.43 1.73
CA ALA A 85 13.22 2.26 0.57
C ALA A 85 13.89 3.63 0.66
N ARG A 86 14.22 4.19 -0.49
CA ARG A 86 14.64 5.59 -0.67
C ARG A 86 13.83 6.19 -1.80
N LEU A 87 13.37 7.43 -1.59
CA LEU A 87 12.73 8.23 -2.61
C LEU A 87 13.50 9.54 -2.70
N GLU A 88 14.33 9.67 -3.73
CA GLU A 88 15.29 10.77 -3.88
C GLU A 88 14.94 11.61 -5.12
N PRO A 89 15.14 12.93 -5.09
CA PRO A 89 14.95 13.77 -6.28
C PRO A 89 15.81 13.28 -7.45
N GLY A 90 15.23 13.23 -8.65
CA GLY A 90 15.91 12.82 -9.88
C GLY A 90 15.20 11.69 -10.62
N GLY A 91 15.94 11.04 -11.53
CA GLY A 91 15.36 10.10 -12.48
C GLY A 91 14.67 10.78 -13.66
N SER A 92 14.18 9.96 -14.59
CA SER A 92 13.57 10.39 -15.85
C SER A 92 12.15 10.93 -15.71
N GLY A 93 11.47 10.68 -14.59
CA GLY A 93 10.06 11.01 -14.43
C GLY A 93 9.13 10.21 -15.35
N GLN A 94 9.55 8.99 -15.76
CA GLN A 94 8.83 8.17 -16.72
C GLN A 94 7.38 7.84 -16.30
N HIS A 95 7.10 7.80 -14.99
CA HIS A 95 5.82 7.37 -14.47
C HIS A 95 5.11 8.47 -13.67
N PRO A 96 4.16 9.21 -14.30
CA PRO A 96 3.39 10.22 -13.60
C PRO A 96 2.52 9.65 -12.49
N ILE A 97 2.55 10.28 -11.32
CA ILE A 97 1.71 9.90 -10.19
C ILE A 97 1.36 11.13 -9.34
N GLY A 98 0.09 11.26 -8.94
CA GLY A 98 -0.31 12.28 -7.98
C GLY A 98 0.02 11.88 -6.55
N ILE A 99 0.17 12.86 -5.64
CA ILE A 99 0.47 12.60 -4.22
C ILE A 99 -0.58 11.71 -3.52
N GLY A 100 -1.85 11.81 -3.91
CA GLY A 100 -2.93 10.96 -3.39
C GLY A 100 -2.78 9.49 -3.80
N PRO A 101 -2.67 9.18 -5.10
CA PRO A 101 -2.30 7.84 -5.58
C PRO A 101 -1.00 7.31 -4.98
N LEU A 102 0.03 8.15 -4.80
CA LEU A 102 1.28 7.76 -4.14
C LEU A 102 1.06 7.37 -2.67
N ALA A 103 0.22 8.09 -1.94
CA ALA A 103 -0.18 7.73 -0.57
C ALA A 103 -0.98 6.41 -0.53
N ALA A 104 -1.85 6.17 -1.52
CA ALA A 104 -2.58 4.91 -1.65
C ALA A 104 -1.65 3.73 -1.97
N LEU A 105 -0.62 3.95 -2.78
CA LEU A 105 0.43 2.97 -3.04
C LEU A 105 1.27 2.70 -1.78
N TYR A 106 1.72 3.76 -1.10
CA TYR A 106 2.53 3.69 0.12
C TYR A 106 1.85 2.91 1.25
N SER A 107 0.55 3.12 1.45
CA SER A 107 -0.25 2.40 2.45
C SER A 107 -0.56 0.94 2.07
N GLY A 108 -0.29 0.53 0.83
CA GLY A 108 -0.72 -0.77 0.29
C GLY A 108 -2.21 -0.85 -0.03
N TYR A 109 -2.94 0.28 0.02
CA TYR A 109 -4.37 0.33 -0.31
C TYR A 109 -4.64 0.08 -1.80
N LEU A 110 -3.77 0.61 -2.68
CA LEU A 110 -3.78 0.32 -4.10
C LEU A 110 -2.49 -0.39 -4.51
N ASN A 111 -2.64 -1.42 -5.34
CA ASN A 111 -1.50 -2.08 -5.96
C ASN A 111 -1.04 -1.29 -7.21
N PRO A 112 0.23 -1.46 -7.65
CA PRO A 112 0.76 -0.77 -8.82
C PRO A 112 -0.07 -0.96 -10.09
N ARG A 113 -0.61 -2.17 -10.32
CA ARG A 113 -1.42 -2.48 -11.50
C ARG A 113 -2.67 -1.61 -11.58
N ARG A 114 -3.34 -1.35 -10.45
CA ARG A 114 -4.52 -0.46 -10.37
C ARG A 114 -4.17 1.01 -10.63
N LEU A 115 -2.91 1.39 -10.52
CA LEU A 115 -2.41 2.73 -10.80
C LEU A 115 -1.82 2.86 -12.21
N GLY A 116 -1.87 1.80 -13.05
CA GLY A 116 -1.21 1.79 -14.36
C GLY A 116 0.32 1.68 -14.28
N LEU A 117 0.87 1.39 -13.09
CA LEU A 117 2.30 1.26 -12.81
C LEU A 117 2.75 -0.21 -12.81
N GLY A 118 1.95 -1.09 -13.43
CA GLY A 118 2.17 -2.54 -13.40
C GLY A 118 3.51 -2.96 -14.00
N GLU A 119 3.95 -2.31 -15.07
CA GLU A 119 5.22 -2.59 -15.75
C GLU A 119 6.40 -1.88 -15.06
N ALA A 120 6.15 -0.70 -14.49
CA ALA A 120 7.13 0.16 -13.82
C ALA A 120 7.57 -0.37 -12.45
N LEU A 121 6.63 -0.94 -11.71
CA LEU A 121 6.83 -1.42 -10.34
C LEU A 121 6.76 -2.96 -10.27
N TRP A 122 6.95 -3.63 -11.41
CA TRP A 122 7.07 -5.08 -11.44
C TRP A 122 8.39 -5.48 -10.80
N CYS A 123 8.32 -6.18 -9.66
CA CYS A 123 9.49 -6.75 -9.02
C CYS A 123 10.18 -7.72 -10.00
N ALA A 124 11.44 -7.45 -10.35
CA ALA A 124 12.23 -8.33 -11.21
C ALA A 124 12.55 -9.70 -10.57
N THR A 125 12.12 -9.93 -9.31
CA THR A 125 12.43 -11.13 -8.52
C THR A 125 11.19 -11.71 -7.82
N LEU A 126 10.18 -12.11 -8.58
CA LEU A 126 9.22 -13.11 -8.11
C LEU A 126 9.31 -14.39 -8.96
N PRO A 127 9.95 -15.47 -8.47
CA PRO A 127 9.48 -16.79 -8.84
C PRO A 127 8.12 -17.03 -8.15
N ALA A 128 7.08 -17.27 -8.96
CA ALA A 128 5.93 -18.13 -8.64
C ALA A 128 5.02 -17.79 -7.44
N MET A 129 4.65 -16.53 -7.19
CA MET A 129 3.54 -16.20 -6.25
C MET A 129 2.48 -15.23 -6.80
N ALA A 130 2.50 -14.91 -8.09
CA ALA A 130 1.58 -13.96 -8.70
C ALA A 130 0.21 -14.56 -9.11
N GLU A 131 -0.08 -15.83 -8.79
CA GLU A 131 -1.33 -16.51 -9.19
C GLU A 131 -2.37 -16.67 -8.07
N SER A 132 -2.22 -15.98 -6.93
CA SER A 132 -3.14 -16.25 -5.81
C SER A 132 -3.53 -15.02 -4.99
N PHE A 133 -3.93 -13.91 -5.62
CA PHE A 133 -4.80 -12.89 -5.00
C PHE A 133 -5.58 -12.09 -6.05
#